data_AF-A0A1E7IL63-F1
#
_entry.id   AF-A0A1E7IL63-F1
#
_cell.length_a   1.000
_cell.length_b   1.000
_cell.length_c   1.000
_cell.angle_alpha   90.00
_cell.angle_beta   90.00
_cell.angle_gamma   90.00
#
_symmetry.space_group_name_H-M   'P 1'
#
loop_
_entity.id
_entity.type
_entity.pdbx_description
1 polymer ?
#
loop_
_entity_poly.entity_id
_entity_poly.type
_entity_poly.pdbx_seq_one_letter_code
_entity_poly.pdbx_strand_id
1 'polypeptide(L)' 'MQNVLKDHPEITLETIEVTTNIKQTWNAGIRMFPALKIGDDILSGVLLSEDKIRTFVEQHVK' A
#
# COMPACT_ATOMS: atom_id res chain seq x y z
N MET A 1 -5.70 -6.28 5.31
CA MET A 1 -5.65 -4.82 5.57
C MET A 1 -6.28 -4.43 6.89
N GLN A 2 -7.58 -4.72 7.12
CA GLN A 2 -8.30 -4.21 8.30
C GLN A 2 -7.67 -4.62 9.64
N ASN A 3 -7.01 -5.77 9.72
CA ASN A 3 -6.31 -6.20 10.94
C ASN A 3 -5.04 -5.39 11.21
N VAL A 4 -4.25 -5.05 10.17
CA VAL A 4 -3.00 -4.28 10.32
C VAL A 4 -3.27 -2.84 10.77
N LEU A 5 -4.39 -2.24 10.33
CA LEU A 5 -4.77 -0.89 10.75
C LEU A 5 -5.28 -0.82 12.20
N LYS A 6 -5.80 -1.92 12.76
CA LYS A 6 -6.19 -1.97 14.17
C LYS A 6 -4.99 -1.86 15.09
N ASP A 7 -3.87 -2.44 14.67
CA ASP A 7 -2.62 -2.44 15.43
C ASP A 7 -1.87 -1.10 15.32
N HIS A 8 -2.21 -0.27 14.32
CA HIS A 8 -1.55 0.99 13.98
C HIS A 8 -2.57 2.12 13.67
N PRO A 9 -3.25 2.68 14.68
CA PRO A 9 -4.27 3.71 14.50
C PRO A 9 -3.75 5.02 13.87
N GLU A 10 -2.43 5.25 13.93
CA GLU A 10 -1.74 6.36 13.27
C GLU A 10 -1.73 6.26 11.75
N ILE A 11 -1.98 5.09 11.18
CA ILE A 11 -1.98 4.87 9.73
C ILE A 11 -3.34 5.22 9.14
N THR A 12 -3.34 6.22 8.26
CA THR A 12 -4.50 6.52 7.41
C THR A 12 -4.45 5.65 6.15
N LEU A 13 -5.51 4.89 5.88
CA LEU A 13 -5.65 4.12 4.63
C LEU A 13 -6.43 4.93 3.59
N GLU A 14 -5.78 5.22 2.46
CA GLU A 14 -6.44 5.70 1.25
C GLU A 14 -6.55 4.55 0.24
N THR A 15 -7.75 4.34 -0.32
CA THR A 15 -7.97 3.36 -1.40
C THR A 15 -8.16 4.10 -2.71
N ILE A 16 -7.27 3.84 -3.67
CA ILE A 16 -7.32 4.45 -5.00
C ILE A 16 -7.78 3.40 -6.01
N GLU A 17 -8.82 3.71 -6.76
CA GLU A 17 -9.23 2.91 -7.92
C GLU A 17 -8.31 3.28 -9.10
N VAL A 18 -7.59 2.28 -9.62
CA VAL A 18 -6.49 2.50 -10.58
C VAL A 18 -7.00 2.83 -11.99
N THR A 19 -8.10 2.22 -12.44
CA THR A 19 -8.57 2.38 -13.83
C THR A 19 -9.03 3.80 -14.13
N THR A 20 -9.54 4.51 -13.13
CA THR A 20 -10.02 5.90 -13.19
C THR A 20 -8.93 6.92 -12.82
N ASN A 21 -7.89 6.51 -12.09
CA ASN A 21 -6.81 7.39 -11.62
C ASN A 21 -5.42 7.00 -12.17
N ILE A 22 -5.35 6.42 -13.37
CA ILE A 22 -4.11 5.85 -13.92
C ILE A 22 -2.94 6.84 -13.94
N LYS A 23 -3.20 8.12 -14.26
CA LYS A 23 -2.17 9.16 -14.27
C LYS A 23 -1.60 9.41 -12.87
N GLN A 24 -2.45 9.49 -11.84
CA GLN A 24 -2.02 9.68 -10.46
C GLN A 24 -1.19 8.48 -9.98
N THR A 25 -1.65 7.26 -10.26
CA THR A 25 -0.94 6.04 -9.84
C THR A 25 0.44 5.92 -10.47
N TRP A 26 0.58 6.27 -11.76
CA TRP A 26 1.88 6.30 -12.43
C TRP A 26 2.80 7.39 -11.91
N ASN A 27 2.27 8.58 -11.61
CA ASN A 27 3.02 9.67 -10.98
C ASN A 27 3.51 9.27 -9.59
N ALA A 28 2.76 8.42 -8.88
CA ALA A 28 3.16 7.84 -7.60
C ALA A 28 4.15 6.66 -7.74
N GLY A 29 4.62 6.34 -8.95
CA GLY A 29 5.56 5.26 -9.22
C GLY A 29 4.92 3.86 -9.34
N ILE A 30 3.60 3.76 -9.20
CA ILE A 30 2.88 2.49 -9.24
C ILE A 30 2.62 2.10 -10.69
N ARG A 31 3.36 1.10 -11.18
CA ARG A 31 3.24 0.56 -12.56
C ARG A 31 2.58 -0.81 -12.62
N MET A 32 2.52 -1.51 -11.49
CA MET A 32 1.90 -2.81 -11.33
C MET A 32 0.91 -2.73 -10.17
N PHE A 33 -0.26 -3.33 -10.32
CA PHE A 33 -1.27 -3.42 -9.28
C PHE A 33 -1.77 -4.89 -9.16
N PRO A 34 -2.17 -5.34 -7.95
CA PRO A 34 -2.32 -4.57 -6.70
C PRO A 34 -0.99 -4.08 -6.10
N ALA A 35 -1.04 -2.90 -5.45
CA ALA A 35 0.11 -2.27 -4.82
C ALA A 35 -0.27 -1.49 -3.56
N LEU A 36 0.71 -1.34 -2.67
CA LEU A 36 0.68 -0.48 -1.50
C LEU A 36 1.84 0.50 -1.55
N LYS A 37 1.62 1.74 -1.12
CA LYS A 37 2.65 2.77 -1.05
C LYS A 37 2.62 3.45 0.31
N ILE A 38 3.79 3.63 0.93
CA ILE A 38 4.01 4.42 2.14
C ILE A 38 5.22 5.31 1.87
N GLY A 39 5.06 6.63 1.97
CA GLY A 39 6.11 7.56 1.57
C GLY A 39 6.57 7.27 0.13
N ASP A 40 7.87 7.04 -0.06
CA ASP A 40 8.46 6.70 -1.36
C ASP A 40 8.49 5.21 -1.67
N ASP A 41 8.29 4.35 -0.68
CA ASP A 41 8.39 2.90 -0.82
C ASP A 41 7.09 2.27 -1.34
N ILE A 42 7.25 1.22 -2.16
CA ILE A 42 6.14 0.54 -2.85
C ILE A 42 6.26 -0.97 -2.68
N LEU A 43 5.20 -1.58 -2.16
CA LEU A 43 4.98 -3.02 -2.21
C LEU A 43 4.02 -3.33 -3.36
N SER A 44 4.45 -4.09 -4.38
CA SER A 44 3.59 -4.48 -5.51
C SER A 44 3.80 -5.93 -5.92
N GLY A 45 2.80 -6.53 -6.56
CA GLY A 45 2.88 -7.89 -7.08
C GLY A 45 1.52 -8.46 -7.46
N VAL A 46 1.51 -9.63 -8.09
CA VAL A 46 0.27 -10.32 -8.53
C VAL A 46 -0.61 -10.71 -7.34
N LEU A 47 0.00 -11.05 -6.19
CA LEU A 47 -0.68 -11.34 -4.94
C LEU A 47 0.12 -10.77 -3.77
N LEU A 48 -0.56 -9.98 -2.93
CA LEU A 48 -0.01 -9.44 -1.69
C LEU A 48 -0.61 -10.23 -0.52
N SER A 49 0.19 -11.10 0.09
CA SER A 49 -0.22 -11.84 1.30
C SER A 49 -0.24 -10.92 2.52
N GLU A 50 -1.03 -11.30 3.53
CA GLU A 50 -1.14 -10.53 4.78
C GLU A 50 0.22 -10.32 5.45
N ASP A 51 1.06 -11.36 5.52
CA ASP A 51 2.41 -11.27 6.09
C ASP A 51 3.29 -10.24 5.37
N LYS A 52 3.25 -10.20 4.03
CA LYS A 52 4.02 -9.22 3.25
C LYS A 52 3.56 -7.80 3.52
N ILE A 53 2.24 -7.62 3.61
CA ILE A 53 1.64 -6.32 3.94
C ILE A 53 2.04 -5.90 5.35
N ARG A 54 1.94 -6.81 6.33
CA ARG A 54 2.31 -6.54 7.73
C ARG A 54 3.77 -6.15 7.84
N THR A 55 4.69 -6.95 7.30
CA THR A 55 6.13 -6.64 7.31
C THR A 55 6.43 -5.30 6.65
N PHE A 56 5.79 -5.00 5.52
CA PHE A 56 5.97 -3.72 4.84
C PHE A 56 5.50 -2.54 5.70
N VAL A 57 4.35 -2.66 6.36
CA VAL A 57 3.85 -1.63 7.26
C VAL A 57 4.79 -1.45 8.45
N GLU A 58 5.15 -2.53 9.17
CA GLU A 58 6.00 -2.51 10.37
C GLU A 58 7.38 -1.87 10.14
N GLN A 59 7.91 -1.92 8.91
CA GLN A 59 9.16 -1.23 8.54
C GLN A 59 9.06 0.30 8.61
N HIS A 60 7.85 0.86 8.53
CA HIS A 60 7.61 2.30 8.41
C HIS A 60 7.01 2.94 9.67
N VAL A 61 6.64 2.14 10.68
CA VAL A 61 5.99 2.62 11.92
C VAL A 61 6.91 2.63 13.14
N LYS A 62 8.23 2.44 12.93
CA LYS A 62 9.25 2.47 14.00
C LYS A 62 9.66 3.88 14.39
#